data_AF-A0A835M0Y8-F1
#
_entry.id   AF-A0A835M0Y8-F1
#
_cell.length_a   1.000
_cell.length_b   1.000
_cell.length_c   1.000
_cell.angle_alpha   90.00
_cell.angle_beta   90.00
_cell.angle_gamma   90.00
#
_symmetry.space_group_name_H-M   'P 1'
#
loop_
_entity.id
_entity.type
_entity.pdbx_description
1 polymer ?
#
loop_
_entity_poly.entity_id
_entity_poly.type
_entity_poly.pdbx_seq_one_letter_code
_entity_poly.pdbx_strand_id
1 'polypeptide(L)' 'MKLGEVILPPGTEIALQTLLVHRDLGLWGEDAEEFNPERFSGGVSKATKNPVSFFPFDWGPRICLG' A
#
# COMPACT_ATOMS: atom_id res chain seq x y z
N MET A 1 0.87 7.32 21.08
CA MET A 1 -0.11 7.52 19.98
C MET A 1 -1.01 6.29 19.90
N LYS A 2 -2.31 6.42 19.61
CA LYS A 2 -3.21 5.27 19.42
C LYS A 2 -3.30 4.95 17.92
N LEU A 3 -3.04 3.71 17.52
CA LEU A 3 -3.18 3.18 16.17
C LEU A 3 -4.14 1.98 16.20
N GLY A 4 -5.33 2.11 15.63
CA GLY A 4 -6.40 1.13 15.86
C GLY A 4 -6.65 1.00 17.37
N GLU A 5 -6.65 -0.21 17.90
CA GLU A 5 -6.76 -0.47 19.35
C GLU A 5 -5.42 -0.52 20.10
N VAL A 6 -4.29 -0.27 19.41
CA VAL A 6 -2.94 -0.38 19.99
C VAL A 6 -2.41 0.99 20.43
N ILE A 7 -1.83 1.07 21.63
CA ILE A 7 -1.09 2.25 22.10
C ILE A 7 0.39 2.06 21.79
N LEU A 8 0.96 2.96 20.99
CA LEU A 8 2.37 2.99 20.62
C LEU A 8 3.15 3.90 21.60
N PRO A 9 4.11 3.36 22.37
CA PRO A 9 5.02 4.14 23.21
C PRO A 9 5.94 5.05 22.39
N PRO A 10 6.51 6.10 23.00
CA PRO A 10 7.56 6.89 22.38
C PRO A 10 8.76 6.02 21.98
N GLY A 11 9.34 6.29 20.80
CA GLY A 11 10.47 5.53 20.26
C GLY A 11 10.10 4.25 19.51
N THR A 12 8.81 3.93 19.37
CA THR A 12 8.37 2.78 18.56
C THR A 12 8.70 2.98 17.09
N GLU A 13 9.38 2.02 16.49
CA GLU A 13 9.61 1.96 15.04
C GLU A 13 8.37 1.40 14.33
N ILE A 14 7.99 2.02 13.21
CA ILE A 14 6.87 1.60 12.37
C ILE A 14 7.40 1.40 10.97
N ALA A 15 7.17 0.21 10.41
CA ALA A 15 7.53 -0.11 9.03
C ALA A 15 6.26 -0.43 8.22
N LEU A 16 6.12 0.21 7.07
CA LEU A 16 5.08 -0.13 6.10
C LEU A 16 5.55 -1.30 5.24
N GLN A 17 4.80 -2.39 5.26
CA GLN A 17 5.12 -3.59 4.50
C GLN A 17 4.57 -3.51 3.07
N THR A 18 5.15 -2.63 2.25
CA THR A 18 4.70 -2.33 0.88
C THR A 18 4.54 -3.60 0.03
N LEU A 19 5.50 -4.53 0.10
CA LEU A 19 5.46 -5.78 -0.64
C LEU A 19 4.22 -6.63 -0.32
N LEU A 20 3.86 -6.73 0.97
CA LEU A 20 2.72 -7.52 1.40
C LEU A 20 1.41 -6.86 0.96
N VAL A 21 1.31 -5.54 1.11
CA VAL A 21 0.10 -4.81 0.69
C VAL A 21 -0.08 -4.83 -0.83
N HIS A 22 1.01 -4.80 -1.61
CA HIS A 22 0.96 -4.83 -3.08
C HIS A 22 0.69 -6.21 -3.67
N ARG A 23 0.76 -7.28 -2.85
CA ARG A 23 0.47 -8.67 -3.26
C ARG A 23 -0.76 -9.25 -2.58
N ASP A 24 -1.46 -8.47 -1.76
CA ASP A 24 -2.66 -8.92 -1.08
C ASP A 24 -3.79 -9.18 -2.10
N LEU A 25 -4.23 -10.44 -2.20
CA LEU A 25 -5.31 -10.86 -3.11
C LEU A 25 -6.63 -10.12 -2.81
N GLY A 26 -6.85 -9.76 -1.54
CA GLY A 26 -8.01 -9.00 -1.09
C GLY A 26 -8.06 -7.61 -1.72
N LEU A 27 -6.93 -6.95 -1.88
CA LEU A 27 -6.80 -5.60 -2.43
C LEU A 27 -6.58 -5.59 -3.95
N TRP A 28 -5.81 -6.55 -4.47
CA TRP A 28 -5.30 -6.56 -5.85
C TRP A 28 -5.95 -7.57 -6.79
N GLY A 29 -6.79 -8.48 -6.26
CA GLY A 29 -7.44 -9.52 -7.05
C GLY A 29 -6.64 -10.83 -7.08
N GLU A 30 -7.18 -11.84 -7.77
CA GLU A 30 -6.57 -13.17 -7.85
C GLU A 30 -5.22 -13.17 -8.59
N ASP A 31 -4.99 -12.19 -9.46
CA ASP A 31 -3.79 -12.00 -10.24
C ASP A 31 -2.74 -11.10 -9.54
N ALA A 32 -2.83 -10.89 -8.21
CA ALA A 32 -1.92 -10.01 -7.46
C ALA A 32 -0.44 -10.46 -7.49
N GLU A 33 -0.20 -11.75 -7.74
CA GLU A 33 1.15 -12.32 -7.87
C GLU A 33 1.66 -12.32 -9.33
N GLU A 34 0.80 -11.98 -10.28
CA GLU A 34 1.14 -11.97 -11.70
C GLU A 34 1.65 -10.60 -12.14
N PHE A 35 2.60 -10.60 -13.07
CA PHE A 35 3.00 -9.37 -13.76
C PHE A 35 1.94 -9.01 -14.80
N ASN A 36 0.96 -8.21 -14.39
CA ASN A 36 -0.12 -7.72 -15.25
C ASN A 36 -0.13 -6.17 -15.32
N PRO A 37 0.61 -5.55 -16.27
CA PRO A 37 0.62 -4.09 -16.45
C PRO A 37 -0.75 -3.51 -16.84
N GLU A 38 -1.58 -4.28 -17.55
CA GLU A 38 -2.87 -3.82 -18.05
C GLU A 38 -3.85 -3.46 -16.92
N ARG A 39 -3.62 -3.90 -15.68
CA ARG A 39 -4.42 -3.48 -14.52
C ARG A 39 -4.46 -1.96 -14.33
N PHE A 40 -3.41 -1.26 -14.78
CA PHE A 40 -3.28 0.19 -14.64
C PHE A 40 -3.84 0.96 -15.85
N SER A 41 -4.34 0.28 -16.88
CA SER A 41 -4.92 0.91 -18.09
C SER A 41 -6.06 1.89 -17.78
N GLY A 42 -6.82 1.64 -16.71
CA GLY A 42 -7.88 2.50 -16.20
C GLY A 42 -7.42 3.58 -15.21
N GLY A 43 -6.11 3.71 -14.97
CA GLY A 43 -5.52 4.53 -13.92
C GLY A 43 -5.45 3.84 -12.56
N VAL A 44 -4.62 4.37 -11.65
CA VAL A 44 -4.37 3.80 -10.30
C VAL A 44 -5.64 3.61 -9.49
N SER A 45 -6.62 4.52 -9.61
CA SER A 45 -7.88 4.45 -8.86
C SER A 45 -8.72 3.23 -9.21
N LYS A 46 -8.48 2.60 -10.37
CA LYS A 46 -9.15 1.38 -10.82
C LYS A 46 -8.26 0.12 -10.72
N ALA A 47 -6.99 0.27 -10.36
CA ALA A 47 -6.03 -0.84 -10.33
C ALA A 47 -6.15 -1.74 -9.08
N THR A 48 -6.76 -1.22 -8.01
CA THR A 48 -6.94 -1.90 -6.72
C THR A 48 -8.31 -1.59 -6.15
N LYS A 49 -8.78 -2.39 -5.17
CA LYS A 49 -10.04 -2.11 -4.46
C LYS A 49 -9.97 -0.89 -3.54
N ASN A 50 -8.77 -0.44 -3.17
CA ASN A 50 -8.57 0.73 -2.34
C ASN A 50 -7.36 1.55 -2.84
N PRO A 51 -7.56 2.74 -3.44
CA PRO A 51 -6.49 3.51 -4.05
C PRO A 51 -5.28 3.80 -3.14
N VAL A 52 -5.47 3.93 -1.81
CA VAL A 52 -4.35 4.13 -0.86
C VAL A 52 -3.50 2.86 -0.64
N SER A 53 -3.89 1.71 -1.20
CA SER A 53 -3.06 0.49 -1.19
C SER A 53 -1.92 0.52 -2.20
N PHE A 54 -1.94 1.45 -3.17
CA PHE A 54 -0.83 1.65 -4.10
C PHE A 54 0.04 2.84 -3.66
N PHE A 55 1.08 2.53 -2.89
CA PHE A 55 2.09 3.47 -2.37
C PHE A 55 3.51 2.99 -2.66
N PRO A 56 3.91 2.81 -3.94
CA PRO A 56 5.26 2.34 -4.28
C PRO A 56 6.38 3.29 -3.84
N PHE A 57 6.03 4.54 -3.54
CA PHE A 57 6.92 5.61 -3.14
C PHE A 57 6.56 6.19 -1.77
N ASP A 58 5.86 5.40 -0.94
CA ASP A 58 5.22 5.83 0.30
C ASP A 58 4.21 6.97 0.10
N TRP A 59 3.90 7.70 1.17
CA TRP A 59 2.98 8.82 1.19
C TRP A 59 3.37 9.83 2.27
N GLY A 60 2.88 11.07 2.13
CA GLY A 60 2.93 12.08 3.17
C GLY A 60 4.25 12.85 3.22
N PRO A 61 4.63 13.42 4.38
CA PRO A 61 5.78 14.32 4.50
C PRO A 61 7.14 13.71 4.15
N ARG A 62 7.20 12.38 4.04
CA ARG A 62 8.41 11.59 3.77
C ARG A 62 8.29 10.78 2.47
N ILE A 63 7.34 11.14 1.60
CA ILE A 63 7.19 10.52 0.27
C ILE A 63 8.50 10.65 -0.53
N CYS A 64 8.81 9.64 -1.36
CA CYS A 64 9.96 9.70 -2.24
C CYS A 64 9.91 10.93 -3.15
N LEU A 65 11.03 11.64 -3.29
CA LEU A 65 11.10 12.89 -4.07
C LEU A 65 11.26 12.68 -5.59
N GLY A 66 11.67 11.49 -6.01
CA GLY A 66 12.05 11.18 -7.40
C GLY A 66 13.44 10.59 -7.50
#